data_AF-A0A075WRF5-F1
#
_entry.id   AF-A0A075WRF5-F1
#
_cell.length_a   1.000
_cell.length_b   1.000
_cell.length_c   1.000
_cell.angle_alpha   90.00
_cell.angle_beta   90.00
_cell.angle_gamma   90.00
#
_symmetry.space_group_name_H-M   'P 1'
#
loop_
_entity.id
_entity.type
_entity.pdbx_description
1 polymer ?
#
loop_
_entity_poly.entity_id
_entity_poly.type
_entity_poly.pdbx_seq_one_letter_code
_entity_poly.pdbx_strand_id
1 'polypeptide(L)'
;MNKASALTKVIFWLHLPFFLVACSKKPVYFLSETLSDSIYTGNVWITIEINQREKQEINTVYGDFQLSAKFFYLRLKDPFGTTLGVLVWNTEEKEQIKIYDIYHQKILVISFSKGFNPKDLPQHFLGIKEQEKTWEVPNHGIIKYSFDKNSGQGKVKFEVKGFEVSWKFRSLNSVNKLLWDPALYQKLLEKEAQKELIQF
;
A
#
# COMPACT_ATOMS: atom_id res chain seq x y z
N MET A 1 -38.17 41.81 -16.14
CA MET A 1 -36.70 41.62 -16.20
C MET A 1 -36.18 41.47 -14.77
N ASN A 2 -35.95 40.22 -14.33
CA ASN A 2 -35.65 39.91 -12.94
C ASN A 2 -34.19 40.26 -12.61
N LYS A 3 -33.97 41.32 -11.82
CA LYS A 3 -32.64 41.74 -11.32
C LYS A 3 -31.89 40.62 -10.58
N ALA A 4 -32.60 39.61 -10.09
CA ALA A 4 -32.02 38.44 -9.43
C ALA A 4 -31.10 37.62 -10.36
N SER A 5 -31.33 37.57 -11.68
CA SER A 5 -30.54 36.71 -12.59
C SER A 5 -29.19 37.30 -13.02
N ALA A 6 -29.04 38.62 -12.93
CA ALA A 6 -27.78 39.30 -13.27
C ALA A 6 -26.75 39.15 -12.16
N LEU A 7 -27.19 39.25 -10.89
CA LEU A 7 -26.32 39.16 -9.71
C LEU A 7 -25.76 37.73 -9.53
N THR A 8 -26.56 36.70 -9.81
CA THR A 8 -26.10 35.30 -9.76
C THR A 8 -25.05 34.99 -10.82
N LYS A 9 -25.18 35.57 -12.03
CA LYS A 9 -24.19 35.40 -13.10
C LYS A 9 -22.84 36.03 -12.76
N VAL A 10 -22.83 37.17 -12.08
CA VAL A 10 -21.60 37.87 -11.66
C VAL A 10 -20.87 37.09 -10.56
N ILE A 11 -21.60 36.57 -9.57
CA ILE A 11 -21.03 35.73 -8.50
C ILE A 11 -20.41 34.45 -9.07
N PHE A 12 -21.08 33.81 -10.04
CA PHE A 12 -20.56 32.61 -10.69
C PHE A 12 -19.25 32.86 -11.46
N TRP A 13 -19.12 34.02 -12.11
CA TRP A 13 -17.90 34.43 -12.81
C TRP A 13 -16.75 34.83 -11.87
N LEU A 14 -17.04 35.37 -10.69
CA LEU A 14 -16.03 35.72 -9.68
C LEU A 14 -15.41 34.49 -9.00
N HIS A 15 -16.13 33.36 -8.93
CA HIS A 15 -15.62 32.11 -8.37
C HIS A 15 -15.00 31.15 -9.40
N LEU A 16 -15.31 31.31 -10.69
CA LEU A 16 -14.73 30.50 -11.77
C LEU A 16 -13.19 30.52 -11.84
N PRO A 17 -12.48 31.67 -11.64
CA PRO A 17 -11.02 31.67 -11.66
C PRO A 17 -10.40 31.00 -10.43
N PHE A 18 -11.09 30.92 -9.28
CA PHE A 18 -10.58 30.18 -8.11
C PHE A 18 -10.57 28.66 -8.32
N PHE A 19 -11.47 28.13 -9.17
CA PHE A 19 -11.49 26.70 -9.50
C PHE A 19 -10.44 26.30 -10.54
N LEU A 20 -9.92 27.23 -11.34
CA LEU A 20 -8.94 26.93 -12.40
C LEU A 20 -7.48 26.88 -11.91
N VAL A 21 -7.18 27.39 -10.71
CA VAL A 21 -5.81 27.33 -10.13
C VAL A 21 -5.59 26.10 -9.25
N ALA A 22 -6.62 25.27 -9.02
CA ALA A 22 -6.44 23.94 -8.44
C ALA A 22 -5.94 22.93 -9.50
N CYS A 23 -4.99 23.35 -10.34
CA CYS A 23 -4.17 22.42 -11.10
C CYS A 23 -3.30 21.69 -10.07
N SER A 24 -3.77 20.53 -9.62
CA SER A 24 -3.04 19.70 -8.66
C SER A 24 -1.66 19.44 -9.23
N LYS A 25 -0.62 20.03 -8.63
CA LYS A 25 0.75 19.62 -8.89
C LYS A 25 0.78 18.12 -8.63
N LYS A 26 1.05 17.32 -9.67
CA LYS A 26 1.31 15.89 -9.46
C LYS A 26 2.40 15.82 -8.38
N PRO A 27 2.16 15.15 -7.25
CA PRO A 27 3.19 15.05 -6.22
C PRO A 27 4.40 14.37 -6.85
N VAL A 28 5.51 15.11 -6.96
CA VAL A 28 6.79 14.54 -7.36
C VAL A 28 7.32 13.83 -6.13
N TYR A 29 7.23 12.50 -6.11
CA TYR A 29 7.79 11.71 -5.04
C TYR A 29 9.31 11.65 -5.23
N PHE A 30 10.05 12.44 -4.45
CA PHE A 30 11.50 12.34 -4.41
C PHE A 30 11.87 11.11 -3.59
N LEU A 31 11.98 9.97 -4.28
CA LEU A 31 12.41 8.72 -3.71
C LEU A 31 13.94 8.67 -3.74
N SER A 32 14.55 8.42 -2.57
CA SER A 32 15.99 8.16 -2.50
C SER A 32 16.36 6.98 -3.41
N GLU A 33 17.50 7.08 -4.10
CA GLU A 33 18.01 6.00 -4.95
C GLU A 33 18.47 4.78 -4.14
N THR A 34 18.67 4.95 -2.83
CA THR A 34 19.02 3.86 -1.92
C THR A 34 18.15 3.89 -0.68
N LEU A 35 17.74 2.71 -0.23
CA LEU A 35 17.05 2.53 1.05
C LEU A 35 18.08 2.64 2.19
N SER A 36 18.11 3.80 2.85
CA SER A 36 19.01 4.03 3.98
C SER A 36 18.44 3.48 5.31
N ASP A 37 19.19 3.65 6.40
CA ASP A 37 18.70 3.37 7.76
C ASP A 37 17.57 4.34 8.21
N SER A 38 17.30 5.42 7.45
CA SER A 38 16.17 6.31 7.74
C SER A 38 14.83 5.58 7.60
N ILE A 39 13.85 5.96 8.41
CA ILE A 39 12.52 5.34 8.37
C ILE A 39 11.65 6.16 7.41
N TYR A 40 11.29 5.54 6.29
CA TYR A 40 10.30 6.09 5.37
C TYR A 40 8.91 5.82 5.91
N THR A 41 8.06 6.84 5.93
CA THR A 41 6.69 6.76 6.43
C THR A 41 5.74 7.46 5.49
N GLY A 42 4.47 7.12 5.56
CA GLY A 42 3.48 7.83 4.77
C GLY A 42 2.16 7.12 4.72
N ASN A 43 1.34 7.60 3.81
CA ASN A 43 0.01 7.10 3.56
C ASN A 43 -0.10 6.56 2.14
N VAL A 44 -0.88 5.49 1.99
CA VAL A 44 -1.00 4.73 0.76
C VAL A 44 -2.44 4.31 0.53
N TRP A 45 -2.91 4.38 -0.72
CA TRP A 45 -4.10 3.65 -1.13
C TRP A 45 -3.68 2.32 -1.69
N ILE A 46 -4.35 1.25 -1.28
CA ILE A 46 -4.14 -0.09 -1.80
C ILE A 46 -5.42 -0.52 -2.46
N THR A 47 -5.33 -0.89 -3.72
CA THR A 47 -6.44 -1.42 -4.49
C THR A 47 -6.17 -2.88 -4.81
N ILE A 48 -7.10 -3.73 -4.41
CA ILE A 48 -7.09 -5.17 -4.68
C ILE A 48 -8.17 -5.42 -5.72
N GLU A 49 -7.78 -5.99 -6.84
CA GLU A 49 -8.65 -6.36 -7.94
C GLU A 49 -8.61 -7.86 -8.14
N ILE A 50 -9.80 -8.48 -8.16
CA ILE A 50 -9.99 -9.91 -8.38
C ILE A 50 -10.85 -10.06 -9.63
N ASN A 51 -10.23 -10.52 -10.71
CA ASN A 51 -10.87 -10.83 -11.98
C ASN A 51 -11.07 -12.33 -12.09
N GLN A 52 -12.24 -12.81 -11.72
CA GLN A 52 -12.69 -14.16 -12.02
C GLN A 52 -13.55 -14.12 -13.28
N ARG A 53 -13.64 -15.24 -14.00
CA ARG A 53 -14.22 -15.35 -15.37
C ARG A 53 -15.58 -14.66 -15.57
N GLU A 54 -16.35 -14.43 -14.51
CA GLU A 54 -17.69 -13.83 -14.55
C GLU A 54 -17.88 -12.64 -13.58
N LYS A 55 -16.86 -12.28 -12.78
CA LYS A 55 -16.98 -11.24 -11.76
C LYS A 55 -15.66 -10.51 -11.54
N GLN A 56 -15.74 -9.18 -11.60
CA GLN A 56 -14.67 -8.28 -11.20
C GLN A 56 -15.03 -7.68 -9.84
N GLU A 57 -14.17 -7.90 -8.85
CA GLU A 57 -14.27 -7.28 -7.54
C GLU A 57 -13.09 -6.33 -7.34
N ILE A 58 -13.38 -5.07 -7.00
CA ILE A 58 -12.37 -4.04 -6.74
C ILE A 58 -12.60 -3.51 -5.33
N ASN A 59 -11.63 -3.74 -4.45
CA ASN A 59 -11.64 -3.24 -3.09
C ASN A 59 -10.48 -2.26 -2.90
N THR A 60 -10.78 -1.05 -2.46
CA THR A 60 -9.76 -0.03 -2.16
C THR A 60 -9.75 0.27 -0.68
N VAL A 61 -8.57 0.19 -0.07
CA VAL A 61 -8.35 0.43 1.35
C VAL A 61 -7.25 1.46 1.56
N TYR A 62 -7.36 2.21 2.65
CA TYR A 62 -6.34 3.15 3.05
C TYR A 62 -5.31 2.47 3.95
N GLY A 63 -4.06 2.89 3.89
CA GLY A 63 -3.04 2.42 4.81
C GLY A 63 -2.02 3.46 5.21
N ASP A 64 -1.42 3.23 6.38
CA ASP A 64 -0.20 3.89 6.79
C ASP A 64 0.95 2.89 6.73
N PHE A 65 2.10 3.32 6.24
CA PHE A 65 3.30 2.49 6.28
C PHE A 65 4.42 3.16 7.05
N GLN A 66 5.32 2.33 7.57
CA GLN A 66 6.64 2.71 7.99
C GLN A 66 7.62 1.60 7.61
N LEU A 67 8.73 1.94 6.97
CA LEU A 67 9.68 0.98 6.46
C LEU A 67 11.10 1.52 6.47
N SER A 68 12.06 0.61 6.49
CA SER A 68 13.49 0.88 6.35
C SER A 68 14.15 -0.31 5.65
N ALA A 69 15.48 -0.30 5.54
CA ALA A 69 16.23 -1.49 5.10
C ALA A 69 16.02 -2.74 5.98
N LYS A 70 15.55 -2.57 7.23
CA LYS A 70 15.45 -3.66 8.22
C LYS A 70 14.04 -4.17 8.45
N PHE A 71 13.02 -3.40 8.05
CA PHE A 71 11.64 -3.75 8.30
C PHE A 71 10.69 -3.09 7.30
N PHE A 72 9.49 -3.65 7.19
CA PHE A 72 8.38 -3.03 6.51
C PHE A 72 7.09 -3.37 7.26
N TYR A 73 6.43 -2.33 7.73
CA TYR A 73 5.14 -2.43 8.40
C TYR A 73 4.11 -1.59 7.65
N LEU A 74 2.93 -2.18 7.45
CA LEU A 74 1.81 -1.57 6.76
C LEU A 74 0.53 -1.83 7.55
N ARG A 75 -0.12 -0.76 8.01
CA ARG A 75 -1.44 -0.83 8.66
C ARG A 75 -2.51 -0.50 7.63
N LEU A 76 -3.48 -1.39 7.49
CA LEU A 76 -4.69 -1.15 6.72
C LEU A 76 -5.75 -0.53 7.64
N LYS A 77 -6.50 0.44 7.13
CA LYS A 77 -7.51 1.17 7.90
C LYS A 77 -8.83 1.25 7.17
N ASP A 78 -9.90 1.31 7.96
CA ASP A 78 -11.22 1.65 7.48
C ASP A 78 -11.33 3.17 7.19
N PRO A 79 -12.47 3.65 6.63
CA PRO A 79 -12.70 5.07 6.37
C PRO A 79 -12.71 5.96 7.63
N PHE A 80 -12.88 5.39 8.82
CA PHE A 80 -12.90 6.11 10.10
C PHE A 80 -11.52 6.15 10.77
N GLY A 81 -10.50 5.49 10.17
CA GLY A 81 -9.13 5.44 10.66
C GLY A 81 -8.85 4.27 11.61
N THR A 82 -9.81 3.38 11.85
CA THR A 82 -9.64 2.16 12.65
C THR A 82 -8.71 1.20 11.92
N THR A 83 -7.75 0.60 12.64
CA THR A 83 -6.84 -0.38 12.02
C THR A 83 -7.57 -1.71 11.83
N LEU A 84 -7.68 -2.15 10.59
CA LEU A 84 -8.30 -3.43 10.20
C LEU A 84 -7.30 -4.57 10.25
N GLY A 85 -6.04 -4.29 9.93
CA GLY A 85 -4.98 -5.28 9.99
C GLY A 85 -3.60 -4.69 9.78
N VAL A 86 -2.57 -5.47 10.08
CA VAL A 86 -1.17 -5.06 9.99
C VAL A 86 -0.35 -6.12 9.28
N LEU A 87 0.25 -5.75 8.15
CA LEU A 87 1.30 -6.52 7.51
C LEU A 87 2.65 -6.16 8.15
N VAL A 88 3.41 -7.18 8.50
CA VAL A 88 4.70 -7.08 9.19
C VAL A 88 5.74 -7.95 8.49
N TRP A 89 6.85 -7.32 8.15
CA TRP A 89 8.07 -7.97 7.67
C TRP A 89 9.29 -7.35 8.37
N ASN A 90 10.29 -8.16 8.71
CA ASN A 90 11.56 -7.68 9.28
C ASN A 90 12.73 -8.62 8.91
N THR A 91 13.96 -8.16 9.15
CA THR A 91 15.18 -8.94 8.81
C THR A 91 15.44 -10.14 9.72
N GLU A 92 14.87 -10.17 10.92
CA GLU A 92 14.99 -11.31 11.85
C GLU A 92 14.22 -12.51 11.29
N GLU A 93 13.04 -12.28 10.73
CA GLU A 93 12.17 -13.27 10.10
C GLU A 93 12.15 -13.11 8.57
N LYS A 94 13.34 -13.02 7.97
CA LYS A 94 13.54 -12.60 6.57
C LYS A 94 12.74 -13.39 5.51
N GLU A 95 12.28 -14.60 5.81
CA GLU A 95 11.58 -15.52 4.90
C GLU A 95 10.07 -15.52 5.10
N GLN A 96 9.55 -14.70 6.04
CA GLN A 96 8.15 -14.68 6.41
C GLN A 96 7.57 -13.28 6.35
N ILE A 97 6.35 -13.18 5.87
CA ILE A 97 5.48 -12.01 6.06
C ILE A 97 4.35 -12.45 6.98
N LYS A 98 4.12 -11.67 8.03
CA LYS A 98 2.99 -11.88 8.96
C LYS A 98 1.91 -10.86 8.67
N ILE A 99 0.65 -11.30 8.67
CA ILE A 99 -0.51 -10.43 8.59
C ILE A 99 -1.36 -10.68 9.83
N TYR A 100 -1.48 -9.62 10.63
CA TYR A 100 -2.33 -9.54 11.80
C TYR A 100 -3.68 -8.98 11.35
N ASP A 101 -4.64 -9.86 11.07
CA ASP A 101 -6.01 -9.48 10.70
C ASP A 101 -6.81 -9.24 11.98
N ILE A 102 -6.92 -7.97 12.37
CA ILE A 102 -7.59 -7.56 13.60
C ILE A 102 -9.10 -7.70 13.43
N TYR A 103 -9.61 -7.42 12.23
CA TYR A 103 -11.03 -7.46 11.94
C TYR A 103 -11.59 -8.88 12.04
N HIS A 104 -10.88 -9.89 11.53
CA HIS A 104 -11.29 -11.30 11.63
C HIS A 104 -10.64 -12.06 12.79
N GLN A 105 -9.82 -11.39 13.61
CA GLN A 105 -9.05 -12.00 14.71
C GLN A 105 -8.20 -13.20 14.27
N LYS A 106 -7.41 -13.02 13.20
CA LYS A 106 -6.54 -14.06 12.64
C LYS A 106 -5.10 -13.60 12.52
N ILE A 107 -4.19 -14.56 12.64
CA ILE A 107 -2.78 -14.36 12.29
C ILE A 107 -2.47 -15.25 11.10
N LEU A 108 -2.15 -14.62 9.97
CA LEU A 108 -1.68 -15.29 8.76
C LEU A 108 -0.17 -15.20 8.69
N VAL A 109 0.50 -16.33 8.50
CA VAL A 109 1.95 -16.37 8.28
C VAL A 109 2.20 -16.89 6.88
N ILE A 110 2.76 -16.03 6.02
CA ILE A 110 3.14 -16.32 4.64
C ILE A 110 4.62 -16.64 4.64
N SER A 111 4.98 -17.91 4.40
CA SER A 111 6.38 -18.33 4.28
C SER A 111 6.77 -18.50 2.82
N PHE A 112 7.92 -17.98 2.43
CA PHE A 112 8.43 -18.05 1.06
C PHE A 112 9.50 -19.14 0.92
N SER A 113 9.31 -20.05 -0.02
CA SER A 113 10.33 -21.00 -0.46
C SER A 113 11.47 -20.31 -1.24
N LYS A 114 12.57 -21.05 -1.49
CA LYS A 114 13.75 -20.55 -2.21
C LYS A 114 13.35 -19.95 -3.58
N GLY A 115 13.55 -18.65 -3.77
CA GLY A 115 13.37 -17.97 -5.05
C GLY A 115 12.77 -16.56 -4.94
N PHE A 116 11.88 -16.34 -3.97
CA PHE A 116 11.41 -15.01 -3.60
C PHE A 116 12.11 -14.55 -2.32
N ASN A 117 12.69 -13.34 -2.32
CA ASN A 117 13.39 -12.80 -1.17
C ASN A 117 12.60 -11.63 -0.58
N PRO A 118 11.82 -11.83 0.50
CA PRO A 118 11.05 -10.77 1.14
C PRO A 118 11.90 -9.58 1.61
N LYS A 119 13.22 -9.72 1.72
CA LYS A 119 14.16 -8.61 1.96
C LYS A 119 14.09 -7.49 0.94
N ASP A 120 13.65 -7.80 -0.28
CA ASP A 120 13.52 -6.82 -1.34
C ASP A 120 12.18 -6.07 -1.30
N LEU A 121 11.21 -6.56 -0.51
CA LEU A 121 9.86 -6.02 -0.41
C LEU A 121 9.84 -4.51 -0.11
N PRO A 122 10.62 -3.96 0.85
CA PRO A 122 10.59 -2.52 1.12
C PRO A 122 11.10 -1.70 -0.07
N GLN A 123 12.12 -2.19 -0.78
CA GLN A 123 12.70 -1.50 -1.93
C GLN A 123 11.75 -1.53 -3.14
N HIS A 124 11.08 -2.67 -3.37
CA HIS A 124 10.03 -2.79 -4.38
C HIS A 124 8.82 -1.92 -4.07
N PHE A 125 8.40 -1.86 -2.81
CA PHE A 125 7.28 -1.03 -2.40
C PHE A 125 7.55 0.46 -2.66
N LEU A 126 8.77 0.92 -2.38
CA LEU A 126 9.21 2.28 -2.68
C LEU A 126 9.63 2.50 -4.15
N GLY A 127 9.70 1.47 -5.00
CA GLY A 127 10.16 1.62 -6.38
C GLY A 127 11.63 2.03 -6.52
N ILE A 128 12.46 1.68 -5.53
CA ILE A 128 13.90 1.98 -5.50
C ILE A 128 14.69 0.94 -6.31
N LYS A 129 14.21 -0.31 -6.33
CA LYS A 129 14.96 -1.45 -6.89
C LYS A 129 14.90 -1.51 -8.42
N GLU A 130 13.95 -2.24 -8.96
CA GLU A 130 13.64 -2.27 -10.39
C GLU A 130 12.28 -1.60 -10.64
N GLN A 131 12.04 -1.08 -11.85
CA GLN A 131 10.71 -0.55 -12.22
C GLN A 131 9.76 -1.64 -12.68
N GLU A 132 10.27 -2.75 -13.21
CA GLU A 132 9.46 -3.89 -13.67
C GLU A 132 10.18 -5.19 -13.35
N LYS A 133 9.43 -6.24 -13.02
CA LYS A 133 9.96 -7.58 -12.79
C LYS A 133 8.91 -8.64 -13.05
N THR A 134 9.34 -9.77 -13.56
CA THR A 134 8.51 -10.95 -13.70
C THR A 134 9.13 -12.08 -12.90
N TRP A 135 8.34 -12.75 -12.07
CA TRP A 135 8.70 -13.99 -11.40
C TRP A 135 7.85 -15.13 -11.94
N GLU A 136 8.51 -16.25 -12.20
CA GLU A 136 7.85 -17.52 -12.48
C GLU A 136 7.87 -18.33 -11.18
N VAL A 137 6.70 -18.52 -10.57
CA VAL A 137 6.58 -19.25 -9.31
C VAL A 137 5.97 -20.62 -9.60
N PRO A 138 6.69 -21.72 -9.30
CA PRO A 138 6.17 -23.08 -9.47
C PRO A 138 4.81 -23.22 -8.80
N ASN A 139 3.81 -23.81 -9.46
CA ASN A 139 2.44 -24.00 -8.97
C ASN A 139 1.62 -22.72 -8.69
N HIS A 140 2.22 -21.53 -8.76
CA HIS A 140 1.54 -20.24 -8.52
C HIS A 140 1.47 -19.33 -9.76
N GLY A 141 2.21 -19.67 -10.83
CA GLY A 141 2.14 -19.02 -12.13
C GLY A 141 3.06 -17.81 -12.27
N ILE A 142 2.70 -16.89 -13.16
CA ILE A 142 3.48 -15.69 -13.47
C ILE A 142 3.02 -14.54 -12.55
N ILE A 143 3.98 -13.92 -11.86
CA ILE A 143 3.79 -12.71 -11.07
C ILE A 143 4.52 -11.56 -11.77
N LYS A 144 3.79 -10.52 -12.17
CA LYS A 144 4.35 -9.31 -12.76
C LYS A 144 4.31 -8.16 -11.78
N TYR A 145 5.43 -7.51 -11.56
CA TYR A 145 5.56 -6.29 -10.79
C TYR A 145 5.88 -5.11 -11.70
N SER A 146 5.32 -3.95 -11.37
CA SER A 146 5.74 -2.68 -11.94
C SER A 146 5.63 -1.54 -10.94
N PHE A 147 6.40 -0.46 -11.17
CA PHE A 147 6.36 0.77 -10.39
C PHE A 147 6.57 2.00 -11.28
N ASP A 148 5.58 2.90 -11.26
CA ASP A 148 5.66 4.20 -11.91
C ASP A 148 6.10 5.28 -10.92
N LYS A 149 7.34 5.74 -11.07
CA LYS A 149 7.94 6.81 -10.25
C LYS A 149 7.19 8.14 -10.38
N ASN A 150 6.59 8.44 -11.53
CA ASN A 150 5.91 9.72 -11.76
C ASN A 150 4.60 9.83 -10.97
N SER A 151 3.91 8.71 -10.77
CA SER A 151 2.65 8.66 -10.02
C SER A 151 2.81 8.14 -8.60
N GLY A 152 3.99 7.60 -8.24
CA GLY A 152 4.24 6.95 -6.96
C GLY A 152 3.36 5.72 -6.78
N GLN A 153 3.15 4.97 -7.86
CA GLN A 153 2.24 3.84 -7.91
C GLN A 153 3.00 2.56 -8.23
N GLY A 154 2.83 1.54 -7.39
CA GLY A 154 3.30 0.19 -7.66
C GLY A 154 2.16 -0.78 -7.89
N LYS A 155 2.47 -1.91 -8.51
CA LYS A 155 1.51 -2.93 -8.90
C LYS A 155 2.16 -4.30 -8.90
N VAL A 156 1.42 -5.30 -8.44
CA VAL A 156 1.74 -6.73 -8.56
C VAL A 156 0.51 -7.44 -9.12
N LYS A 157 0.68 -8.13 -10.24
CA LYS A 157 -0.35 -8.91 -10.93
C LYS A 157 0.02 -10.38 -10.97
N PHE A 158 -0.85 -11.23 -10.46
CA PHE A 158 -0.78 -12.69 -10.53
C PHE A 158 -1.60 -13.14 -11.73
N GLU A 159 -0.95 -13.28 -12.90
CA GLU A 159 -1.66 -13.41 -14.18
C GLU A 159 -2.57 -14.63 -14.24
N VAL A 160 -2.12 -15.76 -13.72
CA VAL A 160 -2.86 -17.04 -13.78
C VAL A 160 -4.07 -17.02 -12.84
N LYS A 161 -4.02 -16.25 -11.75
CA LYS A 161 -5.07 -16.20 -10.73
C LYS A 161 -6.05 -15.05 -10.92
N GLY A 162 -5.82 -14.18 -11.90
CA GLY A 162 -6.65 -12.99 -12.12
C GLY A 162 -6.61 -12.01 -10.94
N PHE A 163 -5.57 -12.05 -10.11
CA PHE A 163 -5.46 -11.25 -8.89
C PHE A 163 -4.44 -10.13 -9.08
N GLU A 164 -4.80 -8.91 -8.73
CA GLU A 164 -3.93 -7.74 -8.83
C GLU A 164 -3.99 -6.92 -7.55
N VAL A 165 -2.83 -6.49 -7.08
CA VAL A 165 -2.70 -5.54 -5.98
C VAL A 165 -1.92 -4.35 -6.51
N SER A 166 -2.48 -3.16 -6.40
CA SER A 166 -1.78 -1.92 -6.66
C SER A 166 -1.76 -1.04 -5.43
N TRP A 167 -0.72 -0.22 -5.31
CA TRP A 167 -0.62 0.76 -4.25
C TRP A 167 -0.20 2.10 -4.83
N LYS A 168 -0.75 3.19 -4.27
CA LYS A 168 -0.42 4.55 -4.67
C LYS A 168 -0.16 5.41 -3.44
N PHE A 169 1.02 6.01 -3.40
CA PHE A 169 1.37 6.94 -2.33
C PHE A 169 0.44 8.17 -2.34
N ARG A 170 0.10 8.65 -1.15
CA ARG A 170 -0.52 9.96 -0.91
C ARG A 170 0.42 10.91 -0.22
N SER A 171 1.26 10.37 0.65
CA SER A 171 2.31 11.08 1.34
C SER A 171 3.50 10.14 1.48
N LEU A 172 4.70 10.72 1.45
CA LEU A 172 5.95 10.03 1.71
C LEU A 172 6.85 11.02 2.46
N ASN A 173 7.29 10.61 3.63
CA ASN A 173 8.12 11.39 4.53
C ASN A 173 9.27 10.51 5.04
N SER A 174 10.29 11.14 5.59
CA SER A 174 11.37 10.45 6.32
C SER A 174 11.39 10.92 7.76
N VAL A 175 11.55 9.98 8.68
CA VAL A 175 11.62 10.22 10.13
C VAL A 175 12.76 9.41 10.75
N ASN A 176 13.18 9.82 11.94
CA ASN A 176 14.29 9.18 12.66
C ASN A 176 13.83 8.13 13.69
N LYS A 177 12.52 7.98 13.90
CA LYS A 177 11.94 7.04 14.88
C LYS A 177 10.62 6.47 14.38
N LEU A 178 10.29 5.25 14.81
CA LEU A 178 9.00 4.62 14.52
C LEU A 178 7.87 5.52 15.01
N LEU A 179 6.80 5.62 14.21
CA LEU A 179 5.60 6.39 14.57
C LEU A 179 4.61 5.54 15.37
N TRP A 180 4.74 4.22 15.28
CA TRP A 180 3.91 3.25 15.98
C TRP A 180 4.66 1.92 16.12
N ASP A 181 4.26 1.09 17.08
CA ASP A 181 4.90 -0.19 17.34
C ASP A 181 4.03 -1.35 16.79
N PRO A 182 4.51 -2.15 15.82
CA PRO A 182 3.77 -3.31 15.32
C PRO A 182 3.55 -4.39 16.38
N ALA A 183 4.40 -4.48 17.40
CA ALA A 183 4.30 -5.50 18.45
C ALA A 183 3.04 -5.34 19.31
N LEU A 184 2.44 -4.14 19.35
CA LEU A 184 1.17 -3.90 20.03
C LEU A 184 0.04 -4.76 19.42
N TYR A 185 0.03 -4.91 18.10
CA TYR A 185 -1.03 -5.66 17.39
C TYR A 185 -0.85 -7.16 17.52
N GLN A 186 0.40 -7.62 17.55
CA GLN A 186 0.70 -9.01 17.88
C GLN A 186 0.17 -9.37 19.27
N LYS A 187 0.50 -8.56 20.29
CA LYS A 187 0.02 -8.78 21.68
C LYS A 187 -1.50 -8.73 21.80
N LEU A 188 -2.17 -7.88 21.02
CA LEU A 188 -3.62 -7.76 21.01
C LEU A 188 -4.27 -9.05 20.49
N LEU A 189 -3.72 -9.63 19.42
CA LEU A 189 -4.25 -10.87 18.83
C LEU A 189 -3.79 -12.14 19.52
N GLU A 190 -2.58 -12.21 20.08
CA GLU A 190 -2.09 -13.40 20.80
C GLU A 190 -2.92 -13.73 22.05
N LYS A 191 -3.69 -12.77 22.57
CA LYS A 191 -4.64 -13.01 23.67
C LYS A 191 -5.96 -13.64 23.22
N GLU A 192 -6.32 -13.55 21.94
CA GLU A 192 -7.70 -13.77 21.46
C GLU A 192 -7.84 -14.55 20.13
N ALA A 193 -6.77 -14.71 19.34
CA ALA A 193 -6.83 -15.15 17.94
C ALA A 193 -6.40 -16.61 17.69
N GLN A 194 -6.94 -17.21 16.62
CA GLN A 194 -6.50 -18.48 16.04
C GLN A 194 -5.40 -18.24 14.99
N LYS A 195 -4.32 -19.04 15.04
CA LYS A 195 -3.19 -18.94 14.10
C LYS A 195 -3.40 -19.86 12.89
N GLU A 196 -3.36 -19.30 11.68
CA GLU A 196 -3.43 -20.05 10.42
C GLU A 196 -2.09 -19.90 9.67
N LEU A 197 -1.48 -21.03 9.28
CA LEU A 197 -0.22 -21.06 8.55
C LEU A 197 -0.47 -21.27 7.06
N ILE A 198 0.07 -20.38 6.21
CA ILE A 198 -0.02 -20.51 4.74
C ILE A 198 1.39 -20.64 4.16
N GLN A 199 1.64 -21.74 3.45
CA GLN A 199 2.92 -22.00 2.78
C GLN A 199 2.81 -21.70 1.27
N PHE A 200 3.80 -20.99 0.72
CA PHE A 200 3.90 -20.62 -0.70
C PHE A 200 5.22 -21.11 -1.33
#